data_AF-F9PP53-F1
#
_entry.id   AF-F9PP53-F1
#
_cell.length_a   1.000
_cell.length_b   1.000
_cell.length_c   1.000
_cell.angle_alpha   90.00
_cell.angle_beta   90.00
_cell.angle_gamma   90.00
#
_symmetry.space_group_name_H-M   'P 1'
#
loop_
_entity.id
_entity.type
_entity.pdbx_description
1 polymer ?
#
loop_
_entity_poly.entity_id
_entity_poly.type
_entity_poly.pdbx_seq_one_letter_code
_entity_poly.pdbx_strand_id
1 'polypeptide(L)'
;MWICPEKFKTNGILLWPVYCNFTKDEWKNTEQYDYAVQSKSASDNVLLVNSITKNEPISVGGAYYFKNGKIEKSLELEKEDILFVEISD
;
A
#
# COMPACT_ATOMS: atom_id res chain seq x y z
N MET A 1 -3.18 10.47 -3.46
CA MET A 1 -2.06 10.15 -4.37
C MET A 1 -2.46 10.03 -5.83
N TRP A 2 -3.50 9.28 -6.20
CA TRP A 2 -3.91 9.11 -7.61
C TRP A 2 -4.26 10.40 -8.38
N ILE A 3 -4.88 11.37 -7.73
CA ILE A 3 -5.33 12.62 -8.38
C ILE A 3 -4.19 13.66 -8.48
N CYS A 4 -3.28 13.66 -7.50
CA CYS A 4 -2.35 14.77 -7.26
C CYS A 4 -1.13 14.27 -6.48
N PRO A 5 -0.31 13.37 -7.07
CA PRO A 5 0.82 12.72 -6.36
C PRO A 5 1.91 13.71 -5.94
N GLU A 6 2.07 14.81 -6.64
CA GLU A 6 3.06 15.86 -6.38
C GLU A 6 2.89 16.52 -5.00
N LYS A 7 1.66 16.57 -4.46
CA LYS A 7 1.41 17.08 -3.10
C LYS A 7 1.93 16.16 -2.01
N PHE A 8 2.21 14.90 -2.34
CA PHE A 8 2.74 13.89 -1.41
C PHE A 8 4.24 13.68 -1.58
N LYS A 9 4.90 14.42 -2.49
CA LYS A 9 6.33 14.25 -2.76
C LYS A 9 7.17 14.52 -1.51
N THR A 10 8.05 13.57 -1.21
CA THR A 10 8.98 13.67 -0.09
C THR A 10 10.20 12.80 -0.37
N ASN A 11 11.36 13.22 0.15
CA ASN A 11 12.57 12.41 0.16
C ASN A 11 12.61 11.43 1.36
N GLY A 12 11.66 11.57 2.30
CA GLY A 12 11.53 10.68 3.46
C GLY A 12 10.54 9.54 3.23
N ILE A 13 10.12 8.90 4.32
CA ILE A 13 9.12 7.84 4.29
C ILE A 13 7.72 8.45 4.14
N LEU A 14 6.91 7.92 3.21
CA LEU A 14 5.49 8.26 3.10
C LEU A 14 4.65 7.19 3.78
N LEU A 15 3.85 7.60 4.76
CA LEU A 15 2.75 6.78 5.28
C LEU A 15 1.52 7.01 4.42
N TRP A 16 0.96 5.94 3.85
CA TRP A 16 -0.17 5.97 2.94
C TRP A 16 -1.33 5.10 3.43
N PRO A 17 -2.08 5.57 4.44
CA PRO A 17 -3.33 4.93 4.81
C PRO A 17 -4.35 5.07 3.68
N VAL A 18 -4.99 3.97 3.32
CA VAL A 18 -6.02 3.92 2.28
C VAL A 18 -7.24 3.15 2.77
N TYR A 19 -8.34 3.34 2.06
CA TYR A 19 -9.47 2.43 2.06
C TYR A 19 -9.74 2.03 0.61
N CYS A 20 -9.63 0.74 0.32
CA CYS A 20 -10.06 0.18 -0.95
C CYS A 20 -10.78 -1.14 -0.72
N ASN A 21 -11.78 -1.43 -1.55
CA ASN A 21 -12.68 -2.58 -1.43
C ASN A 21 -12.53 -3.52 -2.63
N PHE A 22 -11.30 -3.64 -3.15
CA PHE A 22 -10.96 -4.61 -4.18
C PHE A 22 -11.08 -6.02 -3.62
N THR A 23 -11.50 -6.94 -4.50
CA THR A 23 -11.43 -8.36 -4.21
C THR A 23 -9.97 -8.81 -4.04
N LYS A 24 -9.80 -9.94 -3.36
CA LYS A 24 -8.49 -10.56 -3.18
C LYS A 24 -7.76 -10.80 -4.51
N ASP A 25 -8.51 -11.19 -5.54
CA ASP A 25 -7.95 -11.51 -6.86
C ASP A 25 -7.56 -10.25 -7.63
N GLU A 26 -8.40 -9.21 -7.64
CA GLU A 26 -8.05 -7.92 -8.24
C GLU A 26 -6.79 -7.35 -7.59
N TRP A 27 -6.72 -7.40 -6.25
CA TRP A 27 -5.57 -6.89 -5.53
C TRP A 27 -4.29 -7.67 -5.83
N LYS A 28 -4.34 -9.01 -5.77
CA LYS A 28 -3.18 -9.87 -5.99
C LYS A 28 -2.66 -9.83 -7.43
N ASN A 29 -3.56 -9.74 -8.41
CA ASN A 29 -3.16 -9.86 -9.81
C ASN A 29 -2.86 -8.52 -10.46
N THR A 30 -3.37 -7.41 -9.92
CA THR A 30 -3.27 -6.09 -10.58
C THR A 30 -2.99 -4.97 -9.60
N GLU A 31 -3.93 -4.66 -8.69
CA GLU A 31 -3.92 -3.38 -7.97
C GLU A 31 -2.66 -3.17 -7.13
N GLN A 32 -2.14 -4.21 -6.47
CA GLN A 32 -0.94 -4.06 -5.64
C GLN A 32 0.28 -3.57 -6.44
N TYR A 33 0.38 -3.94 -7.72
CA TYR A 33 1.46 -3.52 -8.60
C TYR A 33 1.27 -2.09 -9.08
N ASP A 34 0.04 -1.71 -9.42
CA ASP A 34 -0.31 -0.34 -9.82
C ASP A 34 -0.09 0.63 -8.65
N TYR A 35 -0.49 0.25 -7.44
CA TYR A 35 -0.22 1.01 -6.22
C TYR A 35 1.28 1.14 -5.93
N ALA A 36 2.05 0.07 -6.12
CA ALA A 36 3.50 0.13 -5.98
C ALA A 36 4.08 1.12 -6.99
N VAL A 37 3.78 1.01 -8.28
CA VAL A 37 4.28 1.92 -9.32
C VAL A 37 3.88 3.37 -9.03
N GLN A 38 2.63 3.61 -8.67
CA GLN A 38 2.12 4.93 -8.34
C GLN A 38 2.86 5.56 -7.16
N SER A 39 3.23 4.77 -6.15
CA SER A 39 3.91 5.23 -4.94
C SER A 39 5.26 5.92 -5.23
N LYS A 40 5.96 5.49 -6.29
CA LYS A 40 7.25 6.07 -6.73
C LYS A 40 7.13 7.54 -7.14
N SER A 41 5.94 7.99 -7.52
CA SER A 41 5.71 9.41 -7.86
C SER A 41 5.81 10.33 -6.64
N ALA A 42 5.69 9.79 -5.42
CA ALA A 42 5.70 10.52 -4.17
C ALA A 42 6.95 10.26 -3.31
N SER A 43 7.39 9.00 -3.18
CA SER A 43 8.60 8.67 -2.42
C SER A 43 9.19 7.33 -2.85
N ASP A 44 10.48 7.14 -2.57
CA ASP A 44 11.19 5.88 -2.75
C ASP A 44 10.83 4.86 -1.67
N ASN A 45 10.30 5.31 -0.53
CA ASN A 45 9.92 4.49 0.61
C ASN A 45 8.47 4.80 1.02
N VAL A 46 7.53 3.92 0.67
CA VAL A 46 6.11 4.11 0.97
C VAL A 46 5.56 2.94 1.77
N LEU A 47 4.89 3.23 2.88
CA LEU A 47 4.19 2.27 3.71
C LEU A 47 2.69 2.43 3.51
N LEU A 48 2.06 1.47 2.84
CA LEU A 48 0.62 1.44 2.66
C LEU A 48 -0.02 0.57 3.74
N VAL A 49 -1.15 1.04 4.27
CA VAL A 49 -2.02 0.24 5.14
C VAL A 49 -3.47 0.40 4.69
N ASN A 50 -4.16 -0.73 4.53
CA ASN A 50 -5.58 -0.80 4.21
C ASN A 50 -6.34 -1.53 5.33
N SER A 51 -7.60 -1.17 5.53
CA SER A 51 -8.43 -1.72 6.61
C SER A 51 -9.04 -3.08 6.24
N ILE A 52 -9.32 -3.94 7.22
CA ILE A 52 -10.13 -5.15 7.03
C ILE A 52 -11.55 -4.86 7.49
N THR A 53 -12.55 -5.11 6.66
CA THR A 53 -13.97 -4.96 7.03
C THR A 53 -14.68 -6.31 7.02
N LYS A 54 -15.67 -6.45 7.92
CA LYS A 54 -16.50 -7.67 8.04
C LYS A 54 -17.83 -7.56 7.30
N ASN A 55 -18.29 -6.33 7.04
CA ASN A 55 -19.56 -6.02 6.39
C ASN A 55 -19.31 -5.22 5.13
N GLU A 56 -20.27 -5.24 4.20
CA GLU A 56 -20.17 -4.50 2.95
C GLU A 56 -19.99 -2.98 3.18
N PRO A 57 -19.08 -2.31 2.42
CA PRO A 57 -18.21 -2.90 1.40
C PRO A 57 -17.06 -3.71 2.01
N ILE A 58 -16.83 -4.92 1.49
CA ILE A 58 -15.70 -5.77 1.94
C ILE A 58 -14.37 -5.17 1.49
N SER A 59 -13.48 -4.99 2.45
CA SER A 59 -12.08 -4.64 2.24
C SER A 59 -11.21 -5.75 2.80
N VAL A 60 -10.34 -6.28 1.94
CA VAL A 60 -9.44 -7.39 2.26
C VAL A 60 -8.18 -6.92 3.02
N GLY A 61 -8.05 -5.62 3.30
CA GLY A 61 -6.95 -5.04 4.06
C GLY A 61 -5.57 -5.23 3.44
N GLY A 62 -4.59 -5.50 4.30
CA GLY A 62 -3.19 -5.65 3.95
C GLY A 62 -2.33 -4.43 4.33
N ALA A 63 -1.06 -4.69 4.60
CA ALA A 63 -0.04 -3.67 4.75
C ALA A 63 1.15 -4.00 3.86
N TYR A 64 1.74 -2.96 3.29
CA TYR A 64 2.77 -3.08 2.25
C TYR A 64 3.88 -2.08 2.49
N TYR A 65 5.09 -2.52 2.20
CA TYR A 65 6.23 -1.64 1.98
C TYR A 65 6.57 -1.65 0.50
N PHE A 66 6.37 -0.50 -0.12
CA PHE A 66 6.83 -0.24 -1.47
C PHE A 66 8.18 0.48 -1.44
N LYS A 67 9.16 -0.14 -2.09
CA LYS A 67 10.50 0.43 -2.28
C LYS A 67 10.74 0.66 -3.76
N ASN A 68 11.04 1.90 -4.14
CA ASN A 68 11.31 2.29 -5.52
C ASN A 68 10.23 1.85 -6.51
N GLY A 69 8.96 1.92 -6.10
CA GLY A 69 7.83 1.56 -6.94
C GLY A 69 7.57 0.05 -7.06
N LYS A 70 8.19 -0.77 -6.20
CA LYS A 70 8.05 -2.24 -6.18
C LYS A 70 7.66 -2.71 -4.79
N ILE A 71 7.02 -3.87 -4.71
CA ILE A 71 6.67 -4.50 -3.43
C ILE A 71 7.93 -5.12 -2.84
N GLU A 72 8.37 -4.60 -1.70
CA GLU A 72 9.52 -5.13 -0.96
C GLU A 72 9.05 -6.11 0.13
N LYS A 73 7.99 -5.74 0.86
CA LYS A 73 7.35 -6.60 1.87
C LYS A 73 5.84 -6.38 1.88
N SER A 74 5.10 -7.41 2.27
CA SER A 74 3.65 -7.35 2.41
C SER A 74 3.14 -8.36 3.44
N LEU A 75 1.95 -8.11 3.98
CA LEU A 75 1.20 -9.08 4.77
C LEU A 75 0.24 -9.91 3.91
N GLU A 76 -0.23 -11.02 4.48
CA GLU A 76 -1.35 -11.76 3.93
C GLU A 76 -2.64 -10.92 4.01
N LEU A 77 -3.46 -10.96 2.97
CA LEU A 77 -4.78 -10.32 2.95
C LEU A 77 -5.75 -11.04 3.86
N GLU A 78 -6.77 -10.31 4.33
CA GLU A 78 -7.86 -10.80 5.20
C GLU A 78 -7.39 -11.26 6.58
N LYS A 79 -6.15 -10.91 6.97
CA LYS A 79 -5.55 -11.25 8.25
C LYS A 79 -5.08 -10.00 8.98
N GLU A 80 -5.54 -9.85 10.23
CA GLU A 80 -5.02 -8.81 11.13
C GLU A 80 -3.59 -9.19 11.57
N ASP A 81 -2.62 -8.34 11.26
CA ASP A 81 -1.20 -8.59 11.54
C ASP A 81 -0.42 -7.26 11.52
N ILE A 82 0.86 -7.30 11.93
CA ILE A 82 1.74 -6.12 11.98
C ILE A 82 2.93 -6.32 11.02
N LEU A 83 3.07 -5.39 10.07
CA LEU A 83 4.23 -5.37 9.17
C LEU A 83 5.40 -4.64 9.83
N PHE A 84 6.46 -5.38 10.17
CA PHE A 84 7.73 -4.79 10.62
C PHE A 84 8.65 -4.52 9.43
N VAL A 85 9.16 -3.29 9.35
CA VAL A 85 10.11 -2.84 8.32
C VAL A 85 11.31 -2.17 8.96
N GLU A 86 12.45 -2.35 8.32
CA GLU A 86 13.67 -1.60 8.60
C GLU A 86 13.99 -0.80 7.34
N ILE A 87 14.11 0.51 7.50
CA ILE A 87 14.36 1.45 6.41
C ILE A 87 15.69 2.11 6.71
N SER A 88 16.68 1.80 5.88
CA SER A 88 18.04 2.34 5.96
C SER A 88 18.18 3.51 4.99
N ASP A 89 19.01 4.48 5.37
CA ASP A 89 19.40 5.62 4.53
C ASP A 89 20.30 5.21 3.35
#